data_AF-A0AAE4EZ80-F1
#
_entry.id   AF-A0AAE4EZ80-F1
#
_cell.length_a   1.000
_cell.length_b   1.000
_cell.length_c   1.000
_cell.angle_alpha   90.00
_cell.angle_beta   90.00
_cell.angle_gamma   90.00
#
_symmetry.space_group_name_H-M   'P 1'
#
loop_
_entity.id
_entity.type
_entity.pdbx_description
1 polymer ?
#
loop_
_entity_poly.entity_id
_entity_poly.type
_entity_poly.pdbx_seq_one_letter_code
_entity_poly.pdbx_strand_id
1 'polypeptide(L)'
;MAFQDSAQDIQSTNDALRAENEQLREQLNETRADRAATQDRAENLSTRLETRNEDVETLVSKVEKKEKLLNASRNRLAASQDSQAGMSRSDMEKRLDYLCAQPENRDRFGCRQFGPDE
;
A
#
# COMPACT_ATOMS: atom_id res chain seq x y z
N MET A 1 -45.17 14.42 -68.42
CA MET A 1 -44.66 13.15 -67.85
C MET A 1 -43.23 13.32 -67.33
N ALA A 2 -42.22 13.63 -68.14
CA ALA A 2 -40.82 13.73 -67.66
C ALA A 2 -40.56 14.63 -66.43
N PHE A 3 -41.22 15.80 -66.33
CA PHE A 3 -41.10 16.67 -65.15
C PHE A 3 -41.76 16.09 -63.89
N GLN A 4 -42.79 15.28 -64.04
CA GLN A 4 -43.52 14.67 -62.95
C GLN A 4 -42.73 13.49 -62.37
N ASP A 5 -42.12 12.68 -63.24
CA ASP A 5 -41.20 11.60 -62.85
C ASP A 5 -39.98 12.17 -62.13
N SER A 6 -39.37 13.24 -62.67
CA SER A 6 -38.23 13.89 -62.02
C SER A 6 -38.55 14.51 -60.66
N ALA A 7 -39.74 15.10 -60.50
CA ALA A 7 -40.18 15.64 -59.20
C ALA A 7 -40.38 14.51 -58.17
N GLN A 8 -40.89 13.36 -58.61
CA GLN A 8 -41.13 12.21 -57.74
C GLN A 8 -39.82 11.52 -57.32
N ASP A 9 -38.85 11.41 -58.22
CA ASP A 9 -37.49 10.93 -57.91
C ASP A 9 -36.77 11.84 -56.92
N ILE A 10 -36.87 13.17 -57.10
CA ILE A 10 -36.28 14.15 -56.17
C ILE A 10 -36.93 14.01 -54.78
N GLN A 11 -38.24 13.85 -54.72
CA GLN A 11 -38.96 13.69 -53.46
C GLN A 11 -38.54 12.40 -52.73
N SER A 12 -38.51 11.27 -53.45
CA SER A 12 -38.03 10.00 -52.89
C SER A 12 -36.59 10.09 -52.39
N THR A 13 -35.72 10.79 -53.12
CA THR A 13 -34.33 11.01 -52.70
C THR A 13 -34.26 11.89 -51.45
N ASN A 14 -35.08 12.94 -51.36
CA ASN A 14 -35.12 13.82 -50.20
C ASN A 14 -35.59 13.06 -48.95
N ASP A 15 -36.61 12.22 -49.08
CA ASP A 15 -37.13 11.41 -47.98
C ASP A 15 -36.09 10.39 -47.50
N ALA A 16 -35.37 9.74 -48.42
CA ALA A 16 -34.26 8.84 -48.08
C ALA A 16 -33.13 9.58 -47.34
N LEU A 17 -32.73 10.76 -47.82
CA LEU A 17 -31.69 11.57 -47.16
C LEU A 17 -32.12 12.07 -45.79
N ARG A 18 -33.41 12.35 -45.56
CA ARG A 18 -33.93 12.70 -44.24
C ARG A 18 -33.85 11.53 -43.28
N ALA A 19 -34.27 10.35 -43.72
CA ALA A 19 -34.18 9.14 -42.92
C ALA A 19 -32.73 8.81 -42.54
N GLU A 20 -31.79 8.91 -43.49
CA GLU A 20 -30.37 8.73 -43.23
C GLU A 20 -29.82 9.77 -42.24
N ASN A 21 -30.21 11.04 -42.37
CA ASN A 21 -29.82 12.08 -41.43
C ASN A 21 -30.33 11.82 -40.01
N GLU A 22 -31.55 11.30 -39.87
CA GLU A 22 -32.11 10.93 -38.56
C GLU A 22 -31.32 9.77 -37.93
N GLN A 23 -31.02 8.73 -38.71
CA GLN A 23 -30.21 7.61 -38.25
C GLN A 23 -28.79 8.03 -37.84
N LEU A 24 -28.13 8.90 -38.63
CA LEU A 24 -26.81 9.40 -38.31
C LEU A 24 -26.81 10.26 -37.04
N ARG A 25 -27.88 11.02 -36.79
CA ARG A 25 -28.04 11.79 -35.54
C ARG A 25 -28.21 10.88 -34.33
N GLU A 26 -28.95 9.80 -34.47
CA GLU A 26 -29.13 8.79 -33.42
C GLU A 26 -27.79 8.12 -33.09
N GLN A 27 -27.07 7.61 -34.10
CA GLN A 27 -25.75 7.01 -33.91
C GLN A 27 -24.74 7.98 -33.30
N LEU A 28 -24.78 9.25 -33.69
CA LEU A 28 -23.92 10.29 -33.10
C LEU A 28 -24.24 10.50 -31.62
N ASN A 29 -25.52 10.49 -31.24
CA ASN A 29 -25.93 10.63 -29.84
C ASN A 29 -25.52 9.41 -29.01
N GLU A 30 -25.70 8.20 -29.53
CA GLU A 30 -25.23 6.96 -28.89
C GLU A 30 -23.72 6.97 -28.69
N THR A 31 -22.97 7.29 -29.75
CA THR A 31 -21.50 7.36 -29.68
C THR A 31 -21.02 8.41 -28.67
N ARG A 32 -21.72 9.54 -28.56
CA ARG A 32 -21.43 10.57 -27.55
C ARG A 32 -21.69 10.06 -26.13
N ALA A 33 -22.78 9.34 -25.92
CA ALA A 33 -23.10 8.75 -24.62
C ALA A 33 -22.07 7.69 -24.22
N ASP A 34 -21.69 6.80 -25.13
CA ASP A 34 -20.68 5.77 -24.91
C ASP A 34 -19.30 6.37 -24.61
N ARG A 35 -18.94 7.44 -25.34
CA ARG A 35 -17.70 8.17 -25.08
C ARG A 35 -17.71 8.78 -23.68
N ALA A 36 -18.79 9.46 -23.28
CA ALA A 36 -18.89 10.04 -21.94
C ALA A 36 -18.77 8.97 -20.85
N ALA A 37 -19.52 7.87 -20.97
CA ALA A 37 -19.44 6.76 -20.02
C ALA A 37 -18.03 6.13 -19.96
N THR A 38 -17.31 6.08 -21.08
CA THR A 38 -15.94 5.59 -21.13
C THR A 38 -14.96 6.56 -20.48
N GLN A 39 -15.15 7.86 -20.66
CA GLN A 39 -14.36 8.90 -19.99
C GLN A 39 -14.55 8.83 -18.47
N ASP A 40 -15.79 8.75 -17.98
CA ASP A 40 -16.09 8.61 -16.56
C ASP A 40 -15.42 7.36 -15.94
N ARG A 41 -15.44 6.23 -16.67
CA ARG A 41 -14.76 5.01 -16.24
C ARG A 41 -13.24 5.18 -16.20
N ALA A 42 -12.66 5.86 -17.19
CA ALA A 42 -11.22 6.12 -17.23
C ALA A 42 -10.78 7.03 -16.08
N GLU A 43 -11.54 8.08 -15.79
CA GLU A 43 -11.30 8.97 -14.64
C GLU A 43 -11.40 8.21 -13.31
N ASN A 44 -12.45 7.39 -13.13
CA ASN A 44 -12.58 6.56 -11.94
C ASN A 44 -11.40 5.59 -11.75
N LEU A 45 -10.96 4.94 -12.84
CA LEU A 45 -9.81 4.05 -12.81
C LEU A 45 -8.52 4.82 -12.48
N SER A 46 -8.34 6.03 -13.00
CA SER A 46 -7.20 6.89 -12.69
C SER A 46 -7.12 7.19 -11.19
N THR A 47 -8.21 7.68 -10.59
CA THR A 47 -8.26 7.96 -9.15
C THR A 47 -7.97 6.71 -8.31
N ARG A 48 -8.51 5.55 -8.71
CA ARG A 48 -8.25 4.28 -8.02
C ARG A 48 -6.79 3.82 -8.14
N LEU A 49 -6.13 4.12 -9.24
CA LEU A 49 -4.71 3.83 -9.42
C LEU A 49 -3.84 4.74 -8.56
N GLU A 50 -4.15 6.04 -8.50
CA GLU A 50 -3.47 7.00 -7.62
C GLU A 50 -3.55 6.57 -6.16
N THR A 51 -4.75 6.27 -5.66
CA THR A 51 -4.93 5.77 -4.28
C THR A 51 -4.13 4.50 -4.02
N ARG A 52 -4.13 3.55 -4.97
CA ARG A 52 -3.35 2.31 -4.80
C ARG A 52 -1.85 2.54 -4.81
N ASN A 53 -1.36 3.52 -5.57
CA ASN A 53 0.05 3.89 -5.56
C ASN A 53 0.44 4.49 -4.20
N GLU A 54 -0.37 5.39 -3.65
CA GLU A 54 -0.16 5.97 -2.30
C GLU A 54 -0.17 4.89 -1.20
N ASP A 55 -1.10 3.92 -1.30
CA ASP A 55 -1.15 2.78 -0.39
C ASP A 55 0.13 1.92 -0.48
N VAL A 56 0.63 1.68 -1.69
CA VAL A 56 1.87 0.93 -1.92
C VAL A 56 3.07 1.66 -1.32
N GLU A 57 3.21 2.97 -1.55
CA GLU A 57 4.29 3.78 -0.96
C GLU A 57 4.27 3.75 0.58
N THR A 58 3.06 3.82 1.15
CA THR A 58 2.84 3.69 2.59
C THR A 58 3.25 2.31 3.11
N LEU A 59 2.91 1.24 2.38
CA LEU A 59 3.27 -0.12 2.75
C LEU A 59 4.78 -0.36 2.65
N VAL A 60 5.44 0.15 1.60
CA VAL A 60 6.90 0.11 1.45
C VAL A 60 7.57 0.77 2.65
N SER A 61 7.14 1.98 3.00
CA SER A 61 7.67 2.72 4.17
C SER A 61 7.49 1.94 5.49
N LYS A 62 6.35 1.26 5.66
CA LYS A 62 6.10 0.40 6.83
C LYS A 62 7.00 -0.82 6.86
N VAL A 63 7.26 -1.45 5.71
CA VAL A 63 8.16 -2.60 5.58
C VAL A 63 9.58 -2.18 5.94
N GLU A 64 10.10 -1.12 5.34
CA GLU A 64 11.45 -0.61 5.64
C GLU A 64 11.63 -0.30 7.14
N LYS A 65 10.62 0.31 7.77
CA LYS A 65 10.65 0.57 9.22
C LYS A 65 10.71 -0.73 10.02
N LYS A 66 9.93 -1.75 9.64
CA LYS A 66 9.94 -3.05 10.32
C LYS A 66 11.26 -3.78 10.13
N GLU A 67 11.86 -3.71 8.95
CA GLU A 67 13.18 -4.29 8.69
C GLU A 67 14.27 -3.66 9.56
N LYS A 68 14.28 -2.32 9.67
CA LYS A 68 15.19 -1.61 10.57
C LYS A 68 15.04 -2.06 12.03
N LEU A 69 13.80 -2.17 12.50
CA LEU A 69 13.51 -2.65 13.87
C LEU A 69 13.93 -4.11 14.08
N LEU A 70 13.70 -4.97 13.09
CA LEU A 70 14.09 -6.37 13.14
C LEU A 70 15.61 -6.52 13.20
N ASN A 71 16.35 -5.78 12.37
CA ASN A 71 17.80 -5.78 12.37
C ASN A 71 18.36 -5.26 13.70
N ALA A 72 17.81 -4.17 14.23
CA ALA A 72 18.20 -3.66 15.55
C ALA A 72 17.96 -4.70 16.66
N SER A 73 16.83 -5.41 16.61
CA SER A 73 16.49 -6.45 17.58
C SER A 73 17.42 -7.65 17.47
N ARG A 74 17.74 -8.10 16.25
CA ARG A 74 18.71 -9.17 16.00
C ARG A 74 20.10 -8.81 16.51
N ASN A 75 20.56 -7.58 16.27
CA ASN A 75 21.86 -7.11 16.76
C ASN A 75 21.91 -7.07 18.29
N ARG A 76 20.82 -6.63 18.96
CA ARG A 76 20.73 -6.67 20.42
C ARG A 76 20.74 -8.09 20.97
N LEU A 77 20.04 -9.02 20.31
CA LEU A 77 20.03 -10.41 20.70
C LEU A 77 21.42 -11.04 20.56
N ALA A 78 22.09 -10.82 19.42
CA ALA A 78 23.45 -11.29 19.19
C ALA A 78 24.43 -10.74 20.25
N ALA A 79 24.39 -9.43 20.52
CA ALA A 79 25.22 -8.81 21.56
C ALA A 79 24.95 -9.39 22.96
N SER A 80 23.68 -9.67 23.28
CA SER A 80 23.30 -10.32 24.55
C SER A 80 23.84 -11.76 24.61
N GLN A 81 23.73 -12.52 23.51
CA GLN A 81 24.25 -13.88 23.43
C GLN A 81 25.77 -13.90 23.54
N ASP A 82 26.50 -13.02 22.85
CA ASP A 82 27.96 -12.91 22.96
C ASP A 82 28.39 -12.57 24.40
N SER A 83 27.68 -11.64 25.05
CA SER A 83 27.95 -11.27 26.44
C SER A 83 27.75 -12.44 27.42
N GLN A 84 26.88 -13.39 27.10
CA GLN A 84 26.59 -14.57 27.90
C GLN A 84 27.46 -15.78 27.52
N ALA A 85 27.78 -15.95 26.24
CA ALA A 85 28.54 -17.08 25.70
C ALA A 85 29.98 -17.15 26.21
N GLY A 86 30.53 -16.03 26.70
CA GLY A 86 31.85 -15.97 27.33
C GLY A 86 31.85 -16.12 28.86
N MET A 87 30.70 -16.20 29.52
CA MET A 87 30.63 -16.29 30.98
C MET A 87 30.07 -17.65 31.38
N SER A 88 30.88 -18.47 32.06
CA SER A 88 30.31 -19.67 32.71
C SER A 88 29.31 -19.23 33.79
N ARG A 89 28.39 -20.12 34.17
CA ARG A 89 27.49 -19.85 35.30
C ARG A 89 28.25 -19.41 36.56
N SER A 90 29.41 -20.03 36.82
CA SER A 90 30.28 -19.66 37.93
C SER A 90 30.83 -18.24 37.80
N ASP A 91 31.16 -17.78 36.58
CA ASP A 91 31.67 -16.41 36.37
C ASP A 91 30.56 -15.37 36.51
N MET A 92 29.32 -15.72 36.15
CA MET A 92 28.15 -14.87 36.39
C MET A 92 27.83 -14.75 37.87
N GLU A 93 27.88 -15.85 38.64
CA GLU A 93 27.72 -15.85 40.10
C GLU A 93 28.80 -14.98 40.77
N LYS A 94 30.08 -15.17 40.44
CA LYS A 94 31.17 -14.31 40.95
C LYS A 94 30.98 -12.83 40.63
N ARG A 95 30.47 -12.53 39.44
CA ARG A 95 30.21 -11.14 39.03
C ARG A 95 29.05 -10.53 39.81
N LEU A 96 28.03 -11.33 40.12
CA LEU A 96 26.92 -10.92 40.96
C LEU A 96 27.38 -10.68 42.39
N ASP A 97 28.17 -11.59 42.96
CA ASP A 97 28.78 -11.43 44.29
C ASP A 97 29.61 -10.13 44.38
N TYR A 98 30.45 -9.88 43.36
CA TYR A 98 31.24 -8.66 43.28
C TYR A 98 30.38 -7.40 43.22
N LEU A 99 29.30 -7.41 42.42
CA LEU A 99 28.40 -6.26 42.31
C LEU A 99 27.61 -6.03 43.60
N CYS A 100 27.22 -7.09 44.30
CA CYS A 100 26.46 -7.03 45.55
C CYS A 100 27.31 -6.67 46.77
N ALA A 101 28.62 -6.85 46.69
CA ALA A 101 29.57 -6.35 47.69
C ALA A 101 29.71 -4.81 47.67
N GLN A 102 29.25 -4.14 46.60
CA GLN A 102 29.28 -2.68 46.51
C GLN A 102 28.14 -2.06 47.35
N PRO A 103 28.42 -1.06 48.21
CA PRO A 103 27.40 -0.46 49.08
C PRO A 103 26.19 0.07 48.31
N GLU A 104 26.38 0.57 47.09
CA GLU A 104 25.33 1.17 46.27
C GLU A 104 24.35 0.15 45.69
N ASN A 105 24.73 -1.13 45.66
CA ASN A 105 23.93 -2.20 45.07
C ASN A 105 23.30 -3.12 46.11
N ARG A 106 23.71 -3.02 47.38
CA ARG A 106 23.34 -3.95 48.46
C ARG A 106 21.84 -4.14 48.63
N ASP A 107 21.07 -3.05 48.48
CA ASP A 107 19.61 -3.05 48.63
C ASP A 107 18.86 -3.33 47.31
N ARG A 108 19.56 -3.51 46.20
CA ARG A 108 18.92 -3.79 44.91
C ARG A 108 18.31 -5.19 44.90
N PHE A 109 17.17 -5.32 44.22
CA PHE A 109 16.43 -6.58 44.12
C PHE A 109 17.31 -7.76 43.66
N GLY A 110 18.23 -7.52 42.71
CA GLY A 110 19.16 -8.54 42.24
C GLY A 110 20.05 -9.12 43.35
N CYS A 111 20.52 -8.28 44.28
CA CYS A 111 21.38 -8.72 45.38
C CYS A 111 20.61 -9.36 46.53
N ARG A 112 19.38 -8.90 46.79
CA ARG A 112 18.53 -9.52 47.81
C ARG A 112 18.02 -10.90 47.45
N GLN A 113 17.83 -11.19 46.16
CA GLN A 113 17.26 -12.45 45.71
C GLN A 113 18.28 -13.42 45.13
N PHE A 114 19.41 -12.92 44.65
CA PHE A 114 20.41 -13.73 43.95
C PHE A 114 21.84 -13.45 44.42
N GLY A 115 22.05 -12.51 45.35
CA GLY A 115 23.36 -12.30 45.95
C GLY A 115 23.76 -13.47 46.84
N PRO A 116 25.01 -13.48 47.34
CA PRO A 116 25.50 -14.55 48.19
C PRO A 116 24.70 -14.57 49.50
N ASP A 117 24.26 -15.76 49.91
CA ASP A 117 23.66 -15.97 51.23
C ASP A 117 24.72 -15.64 52.31
N GLU A 118 24.37 -14.81 53.29
CA GLU A 118 25.22 -14.48 54.46
C GLU A 118 25.53 -15.71 55.32
#